data_AF-A0A3D2B0W7-F1
#
_entry.id   AF-A0A3D2B0W7-F1
#
_cell.length_a   1.000
_cell.length_b   1.000
_cell.length_c   1.000
_cell.angle_alpha   90.00
_cell.angle_beta   90.00
_cell.angle_gamma   90.00
#
_symmetry.space_group_name_H-M   'P 1'
#
loop_
_entity.id
_entity.type
_entity.pdbx_description
1 polymer ?
#
loop_
_entity_poly.entity_id
_entity_poly.type
_entity_poly.pdbx_seq_one_letter_code
_entity_poly.pdbx_strand_id
1 'polypeptide(L)'
;MMTTENIERVIDGDGHLVEDHQAIWDRMPDEYKDRSFVTTRGPFPPNDHLHAANKHFLPEGAFAQVGREGWVDFLQDVGVDKTVLYTSNGLAFGRVVSRDWAIELARAYNNWVYDEYVSKDSRFQAAGLIPLQEPAEAVIELRRIVEELGFTGAMLPGTGALQLQNHLGDPKYWPIYEEADRLGCAIGIHGGVHDHMGLDDMSPYAAVNALGHPFGQMVNFAGIVF
;
A
#
# COMPACT_ATOMS: atom_id res chain seq x y z
N MET A 1 15.46 27.85 -21.78
CA MET A 1 14.72 26.85 -22.58
C MET A 1 13.58 26.37 -21.72
N MET A 2 12.34 26.78 -22.00
CA MET A 2 11.16 26.13 -21.44
C MET A 2 11.12 24.72 -22.03
N THR A 3 11.25 23.71 -21.18
CA THR A 3 10.95 22.33 -21.56
C THR A 3 9.48 22.29 -21.97
N THR A 4 9.21 21.97 -23.24
CA THR A 4 7.87 21.63 -23.68
C THR A 4 7.44 20.41 -22.86
N GLU A 5 6.55 20.61 -21.90
CA GLU A 5 5.88 19.51 -21.21
C GLU A 5 5.21 18.63 -22.27
N ASN A 6 5.57 17.34 -22.28
CA ASN A 6 4.96 16.39 -23.18
C ASN A 6 3.57 16.04 -22.64
N ILE A 7 2.55 16.75 -23.13
CA ILE A 7 1.14 16.63 -22.73
C ILE A 7 0.53 15.26 -23.12
N GLU A 8 1.30 14.40 -23.82
CA GLU A 8 0.91 13.03 -24.19
C GLU A 8 1.28 11.98 -23.13
N ARG A 9 2.04 12.34 -22.08
CA ARG A 9 2.45 11.36 -21.06
C ARG A 9 1.27 10.97 -20.16
N VAL A 10 0.92 9.69 -20.12
CA VAL A 10 -0.11 9.13 -19.24
C VAL A 10 0.57 8.39 -18.08
N ILE A 11 0.28 8.82 -16.85
CA ILE A 11 0.75 8.16 -15.63
C ILE A 11 -0.47 7.54 -14.94
N ASP A 12 -0.44 6.23 -14.77
CA ASP A 12 -1.34 5.51 -13.88
C ASP A 12 -0.88 5.75 -12.43
N GLY A 13 -1.74 6.42 -11.65
CA GLY A 13 -1.44 6.79 -10.27
C GLY A 13 -1.80 5.72 -9.24
N ASP A 14 -2.41 4.61 -9.65
CA ASP A 14 -3.03 3.63 -8.74
C ASP A 14 -3.01 2.20 -9.32
N GLY A 15 -1.82 1.70 -9.61
CA GLY A 15 -1.65 0.33 -10.09
C GLY A 15 -1.53 -0.65 -8.93
N HIS A 16 -2.32 -1.74 -8.90
CA HIS A 16 -2.29 -2.70 -7.80
C HIS A 16 -1.50 -3.98 -8.10
N LEU A 17 -0.51 -4.29 -7.27
CA LEU A 17 0.15 -5.58 -7.25
C LEU A 17 -0.69 -6.60 -6.50
N VAL A 18 -0.99 -7.72 -7.15
CA VAL A 18 -1.38 -8.96 -6.46
C VAL A 18 -0.10 -9.64 -6.00
N GLU A 19 0.10 -9.73 -4.69
CA GLU A 19 1.39 -10.09 -4.12
C GLU A 19 1.76 -11.56 -4.30
N ASP A 20 3.04 -11.81 -4.59
CA ASP A 20 3.64 -13.12 -4.39
C ASP A 20 3.99 -13.30 -2.91
N HIS A 21 3.11 -13.98 -2.18
CA HIS A 21 3.27 -14.19 -0.74
C HIS A 21 4.54 -14.96 -0.39
N GLN A 22 4.93 -15.92 -1.23
CA GLN A 22 6.13 -16.72 -0.98
C GLN A 22 7.38 -15.88 -1.18
N ALA A 23 7.44 -15.07 -2.25
CA ALA A 23 8.59 -14.21 -2.50
C ALA A 23 8.80 -13.16 -1.41
N ILE A 24 7.72 -12.67 -0.79
CA ILE A 24 7.79 -11.79 0.39
C ILE A 24 8.31 -12.58 1.61
N TRP A 25 7.82 -13.81 1.83
CA TRP A 25 8.31 -14.71 2.89
C TRP A 25 9.77 -15.05 2.81
N ASP A 26 10.29 -15.30 1.63
CA ASP A 26 11.70 -15.62 1.46
C ASP A 26 12.61 -14.45 1.91
N ARG A 27 12.08 -13.21 1.90
CA ARG A 27 12.78 -11.98 2.31
C ARG A 27 12.60 -11.61 3.78
N MET A 28 11.76 -12.31 4.54
CA MET A 28 11.66 -12.09 5.98
C MET A 28 12.85 -12.66 6.75
N PRO A 29 13.14 -12.14 7.96
CA PRO A 29 14.05 -12.80 8.88
C PRO A 29 13.59 -14.21 9.25
N ASP A 30 14.54 -15.14 9.39
CA ASP A 30 14.26 -16.57 9.62
C ASP A 30 13.47 -16.83 10.91
N GLU A 31 13.58 -15.95 11.91
CA GLU A 31 12.81 -16.05 13.15
C GLU A 31 11.29 -15.98 12.95
N TYR A 32 10.83 -15.44 11.81
CA TYR A 32 9.41 -15.39 11.43
C TYR A 32 8.99 -16.54 10.51
N LYS A 33 9.92 -17.20 9.82
CA LYS A 33 9.63 -18.17 8.74
C LYS A 33 8.97 -19.47 9.18
N ASP A 34 8.94 -19.78 10.48
CA ASP A 34 8.28 -20.98 11.03
C ASP A 34 7.36 -20.67 12.23
N ARG A 35 6.95 -19.40 12.39
CA ARG A 35 6.09 -18.99 13.52
C ARG A 35 4.64 -18.75 13.09
N SER A 36 3.73 -19.36 13.86
CA SER A 36 2.28 -19.14 13.89
C SER A 36 1.46 -19.60 12.66
N PHE A 37 0.14 -19.39 12.71
CA PHE A 37 -0.87 -19.63 11.66
C PHE A 37 -0.68 -18.78 10.38
N VAL A 38 0.45 -18.09 10.27
CA VAL A 38 0.68 -17.02 9.30
C VAL A 38 1.34 -17.57 8.03
N THR A 39 2.13 -18.64 8.11
CA THR A 39 2.63 -19.35 6.92
C THR A 39 1.50 -19.92 6.05
N THR A 40 0.35 -20.27 6.62
CA THR A 40 -0.82 -20.76 5.87
C THR A 40 -1.78 -19.66 5.41
N ARG A 41 -1.63 -18.41 5.89
CA ARG A 41 -2.57 -17.31 5.64
C ARG A 41 -1.97 -16.13 4.87
N GLY A 42 -0.69 -16.22 4.51
CA GLY A 42 0.04 -15.15 3.83
C GLY A 42 0.56 -14.08 4.80
N PRO A 43 1.37 -13.13 4.31
CA PRO A 43 2.08 -12.17 5.13
C PRO A 43 1.22 -11.06 5.75
N PHE A 44 0.05 -10.81 5.17
CA PHE A 44 -0.83 -9.73 5.59
C PHE A 44 -2.08 -10.28 6.28
N PRO A 45 -2.64 -9.56 7.28
CA PRO A 45 -3.97 -9.86 7.78
C PRO A 45 -5.02 -9.64 6.68
N PRO A 46 -6.22 -10.25 6.79
CA PRO A 46 -7.33 -9.88 5.94
C PRO A 46 -7.67 -8.38 6.13
N ASN A 47 -8.17 -7.72 5.10
CA ASN A 47 -8.60 -6.31 5.15
C ASN A 47 -9.58 -6.08 6.31
N ASP A 48 -10.77 -6.65 6.20
CA ASP A 48 -11.81 -6.70 7.22
C ASP A 48 -12.86 -7.76 6.84
N HIS A 49 -13.90 -7.89 7.66
CA HIS A 49 -15.02 -8.79 7.39
C HIS A 49 -15.87 -8.38 6.19
N LEU A 50 -15.95 -7.08 5.86
CA LEU A 50 -16.74 -6.56 4.72
C LEU A 50 -16.12 -6.96 3.37
N HIS A 51 -14.80 -7.13 3.33
CA HIS A 51 -14.07 -7.65 2.17
C HIS A 51 -13.88 -9.17 2.23
N ALA A 52 -13.46 -9.71 3.37
CA ALA A 52 -13.02 -11.11 3.47
C ALA A 52 -14.17 -12.11 3.64
N ALA A 53 -15.34 -11.66 4.13
CA ALA A 53 -16.51 -12.52 4.33
C ALA A 53 -17.64 -12.27 3.33
N ASN A 54 -17.43 -11.38 2.36
CA ASN A 54 -18.41 -11.06 1.34
C ASN A 54 -18.03 -11.70 -0.01
N LYS A 55 -18.93 -12.49 -0.59
CA LYS A 55 -18.66 -13.25 -1.82
C LYS A 55 -19.21 -12.49 -3.01
N HIS A 56 -18.31 -12.08 -3.90
CA HIS A 56 -18.64 -11.28 -5.08
C HIS A 56 -18.52 -12.09 -6.36
N PHE A 57 -19.36 -11.76 -7.34
CA PHE A 57 -19.12 -12.17 -8.71
C PHE A 57 -18.05 -11.25 -9.28
N LEU A 58 -16.94 -11.86 -9.68
CA LEU A 58 -15.84 -11.16 -10.31
C LEU A 58 -15.77 -11.56 -11.78
N PRO A 59 -15.34 -10.64 -12.68
CA PRO A 59 -14.93 -11.02 -14.02
C PRO A 59 -13.86 -12.11 -13.99
N GLU A 60 -13.79 -12.91 -15.05
CA GLU A 60 -12.71 -13.89 -15.23
C GLU A 60 -11.35 -13.18 -15.20
N GLY A 61 -10.39 -13.74 -14.45
CA GLY A 61 -9.05 -13.17 -14.29
C GLY A 61 -8.93 -11.99 -13.32
N ALA A 62 -10.01 -11.58 -12.65
CA ALA A 62 -9.92 -10.56 -11.59
C ALA A 62 -8.93 -11.01 -10.49
N PHE A 63 -8.05 -10.08 -10.08
CA PHE A 63 -6.98 -10.34 -9.11
C PHE A 63 -6.02 -11.48 -9.51
N ALA A 64 -5.89 -11.76 -10.82
CA ALA A 64 -4.84 -12.66 -11.28
C ALA A 64 -3.46 -12.07 -10.96
N GLN A 65 -2.55 -12.91 -10.48
CA GLN A 65 -1.15 -12.56 -10.28
C GLN A 65 -0.43 -12.56 -11.64
N VAL A 66 -0.55 -11.45 -12.38
CA VAL A 66 0.00 -11.31 -13.74
C VAL A 66 1.52 -11.11 -13.79
N GLY A 67 2.13 -10.79 -12.64
CA GLY A 67 3.57 -10.56 -12.53
C GLY A 67 4.04 -9.33 -13.33
N ARG A 68 5.36 -9.17 -13.44
CA ARG A 68 5.98 -8.05 -14.16
C ARG A 68 5.60 -8.02 -15.65
N GLU A 69 5.69 -9.16 -16.33
CA GLU A 69 5.46 -9.22 -17.78
C GLU A 69 4.02 -8.86 -18.14
N GLY A 70 3.02 -9.34 -17.38
CA GLY A 70 1.64 -8.96 -17.64
C GLY A 70 1.36 -7.47 -17.38
N TRP A 71 2.06 -6.86 -16.43
CA TRP A 71 2.04 -5.41 -16.25
C TRP A 71 2.69 -4.67 -17.42
N VAL A 72 3.82 -5.16 -17.93
CA VAL A 72 4.48 -4.59 -19.12
C VAL A 72 3.57 -4.62 -20.34
N ASP A 73 2.91 -5.75 -20.57
CA ASP A 73 1.95 -5.93 -21.66
C ASP A 73 0.76 -4.97 -21.50
N PHE A 74 0.18 -4.89 -20.29
CA PHE A 74 -0.92 -3.97 -19.99
C PHE A 74 -0.55 -2.52 -20.31
N LEU A 75 0.59 -2.02 -19.80
CA LEU A 75 1.03 -0.64 -20.00
C LEU A 75 1.22 -0.33 -21.49
N GLN A 76 1.73 -1.28 -22.28
CA GLN A 76 1.89 -1.13 -23.72
C GLN A 76 0.54 -1.11 -24.45
N ASP A 77 -0.36 -2.04 -24.09
CA ASP A 77 -1.66 -2.19 -24.73
C ASP A 77 -2.56 -0.96 -24.52
N VAL A 78 -2.53 -0.35 -23.34
CA VAL A 78 -3.35 0.81 -23.01
C VAL A 78 -2.65 2.16 -23.22
N GLY A 79 -1.36 2.15 -23.60
CA GLY A 79 -0.59 3.36 -23.86
C GLY A 79 -0.29 4.18 -22.60
N VAL A 80 -0.03 3.52 -21.47
CA VAL A 80 0.37 4.16 -20.20
C VAL A 80 1.89 4.14 -20.09
N ASP A 81 2.50 5.31 -19.89
CA ASP A 81 3.96 5.46 -19.83
C ASP A 81 4.57 4.95 -18.52
N LYS A 82 3.87 5.18 -17.40
CA LYS A 82 4.31 4.81 -16.06
C LYS A 82 3.14 4.44 -15.18
N THR A 83 3.37 3.54 -14.22
CA THR A 83 2.41 3.23 -13.16
C THR A 83 3.07 3.38 -11.80
N VAL A 84 2.34 3.93 -10.83
CA VAL A 84 2.71 3.91 -9.41
C VAL A 84 2.07 2.68 -8.79
N LEU A 85 2.92 1.73 -8.42
CA LEU A 85 2.51 0.45 -7.85
C LEU A 85 2.19 0.58 -6.35
N TYR A 86 0.98 0.17 -6.00
CA TYR A 86 0.44 -0.05 -4.67
C TYR A 86 0.23 -1.54 -4.41
N THR A 87 0.02 -1.87 -3.14
CA THR A 87 -0.27 -3.22 -2.65
C THR A 87 -1.76 -3.54 -2.76
N SER A 88 -2.13 -4.82 -2.81
CA SER A 88 -3.51 -5.32 -2.67
C SER A 88 -3.78 -5.90 -1.27
N ASN A 89 -3.05 -6.93 -0.85
CA ASN A 89 -3.24 -7.53 0.47
C ASN A 89 -2.66 -6.64 1.59
N GLY A 90 -1.60 -5.90 1.30
CA GLY A 90 -1.02 -4.93 2.23
C GLY A 90 -1.84 -3.65 2.41
N LEU A 91 -3.01 -3.51 1.77
CA LEU A 91 -3.98 -2.48 2.15
C LEU A 91 -4.41 -2.63 3.63
N ALA A 92 -4.35 -3.86 4.15
CA ALA A 92 -4.57 -4.17 5.56
C ALA A 92 -3.37 -3.89 6.47
N PHE A 93 -2.27 -3.30 5.98
CA PHE A 93 -1.02 -3.23 6.73
C PHE A 93 -1.13 -2.49 8.08
N GLY A 94 -2.04 -1.51 8.18
CA GLY A 94 -2.38 -0.85 9.46
C GLY A 94 -3.02 -1.77 10.51
N ARG A 95 -3.45 -2.99 10.13
CA ARG A 95 -4.01 -4.03 11.00
C ARG A 95 -2.96 -5.02 11.52
N VAL A 96 -1.70 -4.91 11.09
CA VAL A 96 -0.62 -5.69 11.68
C VAL A 96 -0.46 -5.29 13.15
N VAL A 97 -0.59 -6.27 14.05
CA VAL A 97 -0.61 -6.07 15.51
C VAL A 97 0.80 -6.04 16.11
N SER A 98 1.67 -6.93 15.64
CA SER A 98 3.04 -7.04 16.16
C SER A 98 3.91 -5.98 15.52
N ARG A 99 4.53 -5.12 16.34
CA ARG A 99 5.26 -3.94 15.84
C ARG A 99 6.58 -4.31 15.16
N ASP A 100 7.38 -5.17 15.79
CA ASP A 100 8.62 -5.70 15.21
C ASP A 100 8.36 -6.42 13.89
N TRP A 101 7.27 -7.20 13.84
CA TRP A 101 6.81 -7.83 12.62
C TRP A 101 6.44 -6.82 11.53
N ALA A 102 5.72 -5.75 11.87
CA ALA A 102 5.34 -4.73 10.89
C ALA A 102 6.58 -4.10 10.24
N ILE A 103 7.63 -3.82 11.03
CA ILE A 103 8.89 -3.28 10.52
C ILE A 103 9.52 -4.23 9.50
N GLU A 104 9.67 -5.50 9.87
CA GLU A 104 10.31 -6.51 9.00
C GLU A 104 9.46 -6.83 7.76
N LEU A 105 8.13 -6.85 7.92
CA LEU A 105 7.20 -7.08 6.82
C LEU A 105 7.21 -5.93 5.81
N ALA A 106 7.25 -4.68 6.26
CA ALA A 106 7.42 -3.53 5.37
C ALA A 106 8.70 -3.66 4.55
N ARG A 107 9.83 -3.96 5.22
CA ARG A 107 11.12 -4.16 4.55
C ARG A 107 11.07 -5.28 3.52
N ALA A 108 10.52 -6.44 3.88
CA ALA A 108 10.41 -7.60 3.00
C ALA A 108 9.53 -7.31 1.77
N TYR A 109 8.38 -6.66 1.96
CA TYR A 109 7.50 -6.24 0.86
C TYR A 109 8.20 -5.23 -0.05
N ASN A 110 8.81 -4.18 0.51
CA ASN A 110 9.49 -3.15 -0.28
C ASN A 110 10.66 -3.73 -1.09
N ASN A 111 11.43 -4.65 -0.49
CA ASN A 111 12.51 -5.34 -1.21
C ASN A 111 11.96 -6.22 -2.34
N TRP A 112 10.85 -6.92 -2.12
CA TRP A 112 10.17 -7.69 -3.18
C TRP A 112 9.72 -6.79 -4.35
N VAL A 113 9.05 -5.67 -4.06
CA VAL A 113 8.63 -4.72 -5.09
C VAL A 113 9.83 -4.16 -5.87
N TYR A 114 10.92 -3.84 -5.17
CA TYR A 114 12.14 -3.36 -5.82
C TYR A 114 12.76 -4.41 -6.73
N ASP A 115 12.96 -5.62 -6.22
CA ASP A 115 13.63 -6.70 -6.93
C ASP A 115 12.83 -7.17 -8.15
N GLU A 116 11.50 -7.25 -8.04
CA GLU A 116 10.67 -7.81 -9.11
C GLU A 116 10.22 -6.75 -10.13
N TYR A 117 10.05 -5.49 -9.71
CA TYR A 117 9.46 -4.43 -10.54
C TYR A 117 10.38 -3.23 -10.73
N VAL A 118 10.64 -2.44 -9.68
CA VAL A 118 11.26 -1.10 -9.81
C VAL A 118 12.68 -1.18 -10.38
N SER A 119 13.48 -2.16 -9.97
CA SER A 119 14.84 -2.36 -10.48
C SER A 119 14.90 -2.91 -11.91
N LYS A 120 13.77 -3.38 -12.45
CA LYS A 120 13.70 -4.12 -13.72
C LYS A 120 13.21 -3.27 -14.88
N ASP A 121 12.33 -2.32 -14.61
CA ASP A 121 11.78 -1.45 -15.63
C ASP A 121 11.44 -0.06 -15.07
N SER A 122 11.97 0.98 -15.72
CA SER A 122 11.76 2.39 -15.34
C SER A 122 10.32 2.90 -15.45
N ARG A 123 9.42 2.11 -16.06
CA ARG A 123 7.98 2.38 -16.10
C ARG A 123 7.32 2.14 -14.74
N PHE A 124 7.89 1.26 -13.92
CA PHE A 124 7.39 0.97 -12.58
C PHE A 124 7.91 1.97 -11.57
N GLN A 125 7.00 2.70 -10.95
CA GLN A 125 7.23 3.47 -9.73
C GLN A 125 6.51 2.75 -8.59
N ALA A 126 6.78 3.09 -7.34
CA ALA A 126 6.15 2.42 -6.20
C ALA A 126 5.86 3.38 -5.05
N ALA A 127 4.72 3.15 -4.41
CA ALA A 127 4.42 3.64 -3.07
C ALA A 127 4.64 2.48 -2.08
N GLY A 128 5.72 2.57 -1.29
CA GLY A 128 6.10 1.49 -0.36
C GLY A 128 5.23 1.42 0.89
N LEU A 129 5.40 0.36 1.66
CA LEU A 129 4.83 0.22 3.00
C LEU A 129 5.78 0.79 4.05
N ILE A 130 5.24 1.50 5.03
CA ILE A 130 5.99 1.98 6.20
C ILE A 130 5.24 1.64 7.50
N PRO A 131 5.90 1.15 8.56
CA PRO A 131 5.26 0.64 9.78
C PRO A 131 4.66 1.76 10.64
N LEU A 132 3.46 2.23 10.30
CA LEU A 132 2.75 3.29 11.04
C LEU A 132 2.54 3.02 12.53
N GLN A 133 2.57 1.74 12.93
CA GLN A 133 2.53 1.31 14.33
C GLN A 133 3.70 1.88 15.14
N GLU A 134 4.82 2.20 14.47
CA GLU A 134 6.04 2.79 15.05
C GLU A 134 6.50 3.97 14.17
N PRO A 135 6.01 5.21 14.40
CA PRO A 135 6.32 6.36 13.54
C PRO A 135 7.82 6.66 13.36
N ALA A 136 8.64 6.39 14.38
CA ALA A 136 10.09 6.54 14.28
C ALA A 136 10.70 5.58 13.23
N GLU A 137 10.24 4.33 13.21
CA GLU A 137 10.68 3.33 12.23
C GLU A 137 10.07 3.59 10.85
N ALA A 138 8.86 4.16 10.79
CA ALA A 138 8.25 4.59 9.55
C ALA A 138 9.08 5.69 8.84
N VAL A 139 9.65 6.63 9.58
CA VAL A 139 10.58 7.65 9.06
C VAL A 139 11.85 7.01 8.50
N ILE A 140 12.41 6.03 9.20
CA ILE A 140 13.62 5.31 8.76
C ILE A 140 13.34 4.55 7.46
N GLU A 141 12.24 3.81 7.40
CA GLU A 141 11.90 3.03 6.21
C GLU A 141 11.50 3.92 5.04
N LEU A 142 10.79 5.04 5.26
CA LEU A 142 10.49 6.02 4.22
C LEU A 142 11.76 6.56 3.56
N ARG A 143 12.75 6.96 4.38
CA ARG A 143 14.06 7.39 3.87
C ARG A 143 14.72 6.31 3.03
N ARG A 144 14.74 5.06 3.52
CA ARG A 144 15.35 3.93 2.81
C ARG A 144 14.71 3.67 1.46
N ILE A 145 13.38 3.57 1.40
CA ILE A 145 12.70 3.25 0.14
C ILE A 145 12.87 4.36 -0.90
N VAL A 146 12.93 5.62 -0.48
CA VAL A 146 13.11 6.75 -1.40
C VAL A 146 14.57 6.87 -1.85
N GLU A 147 15.52 6.90 -0.92
CA GLU A 147 16.94 7.18 -1.23
C GLU A 147 17.66 5.94 -1.80
N GLU A 148 17.34 4.73 -1.33
CA GLU A 148 18.04 3.50 -1.74
C GLU A 148 17.29 2.70 -2.81
N LEU A 149 15.96 2.61 -2.72
CA LEU A 149 15.15 1.80 -3.66
C LEU A 149 14.56 2.63 -4.81
N GLY A 150 14.60 3.96 -4.72
CA GLY A 150 14.05 4.85 -5.75
C GLY A 150 12.53 4.88 -5.81
N PHE A 151 11.85 4.58 -4.69
CA PHE A 151 10.39 4.67 -4.61
C PHE A 151 9.94 6.12 -4.64
N THR A 152 8.75 6.39 -5.18
CA THR A 152 8.20 7.74 -5.27
C THR A 152 7.57 8.22 -3.97
N GLY A 153 7.44 7.34 -2.98
CA GLY A 153 6.80 7.64 -1.71
C GLY A 153 6.34 6.40 -0.95
N ALA A 154 5.40 6.60 -0.03
CA ALA A 154 4.77 5.54 0.75
C ALA A 154 3.24 5.63 0.72
N MET A 155 2.59 4.48 0.89
CA MET A 155 1.15 4.38 1.12
C MET A 155 0.85 4.33 2.61
N LEU A 156 -0.14 5.12 3.05
CA LEU A 156 -0.73 5.04 4.37
C LEU A 156 -2.15 4.47 4.29
N PRO A 157 -2.52 3.50 5.13
CA PRO A 157 -3.88 3.00 5.20
C PRO A 157 -4.86 4.11 5.58
N GLY A 158 -5.95 4.28 4.82
CA GLY A 158 -6.98 5.30 5.05
C GLY A 158 -7.75 5.17 6.37
N THR A 159 -7.51 4.12 7.15
CA THR A 159 -8.05 3.96 8.51
C THR A 159 -6.99 3.97 9.60
N GLY A 160 -5.77 4.39 9.25
CA GLY A 160 -4.63 4.41 10.16
C GLY A 160 -4.23 3.02 10.66
N ALA A 161 -3.45 3.02 11.75
CA ALA A 161 -3.04 1.80 12.44
C ALA A 161 -4.04 1.47 13.57
N LEU A 162 -4.49 0.22 13.65
CA LEU A 162 -5.60 -0.25 14.52
C LEU A 162 -5.45 0.09 16.02
N GLN A 163 -4.22 0.26 16.49
CA GLN A 163 -3.90 0.52 17.91
C GLN A 163 -3.62 2.00 18.21
N LEU A 164 -3.73 2.87 17.21
CA LEU A 164 -3.45 4.29 17.33
C LEU A 164 -4.72 5.10 17.04
N GLN A 165 -4.64 6.42 17.26
CA GLN A 165 -5.71 7.33 16.83
C GLN A 165 -5.92 7.16 15.31
N ASN A 166 -7.19 7.01 14.91
CA ASN A 166 -7.57 6.53 13.58
C ASN A 166 -7.31 7.54 12.45
N HIS A 167 -7.19 8.84 12.75
CA HIS A 167 -6.89 9.84 11.73
C HIS A 167 -5.39 10.11 11.66
N LEU A 168 -4.89 10.23 10.43
CA LEU A 168 -3.47 10.42 10.13
C LEU A 168 -2.97 11.85 10.40
N GLY A 169 -3.85 12.77 10.79
CA GLY A 169 -3.47 14.13 11.19
C GLY A 169 -2.88 14.29 12.60
N ASP A 170 -2.91 13.24 13.42
CA ASP A 170 -2.36 13.28 14.79
C ASP A 170 -0.86 13.66 14.79
N PRO A 171 -0.40 14.53 15.71
CA PRO A 171 1.00 14.96 15.81
C PRO A 171 2.05 13.84 15.85
N LYS A 172 1.69 12.63 16.27
CA LYS A 172 2.60 11.48 16.24
C LYS A 172 3.08 11.10 14.82
N TYR A 173 2.31 11.45 13.79
CA TYR A 173 2.65 11.16 12.39
C TYR A 173 3.39 12.31 11.72
N TRP A 174 3.47 13.50 12.35
CA TRP A 174 4.17 14.66 11.78
C TRP A 174 5.62 14.39 11.39
N PRO A 175 6.43 13.61 12.14
CA PRO A 175 7.77 13.26 11.71
C PRO A 175 7.83 12.55 10.34
N ILE A 176 6.80 11.79 9.97
CA ILE A 176 6.70 11.14 8.65
C ILE A 176 6.49 12.18 7.56
N TYR A 177 5.62 13.17 7.80
CA TYR A 177 5.36 14.26 6.86
C TYR A 177 6.56 15.19 6.70
N GLU A 178 7.24 15.52 7.80
CA GLU A 178 8.49 16.29 7.78
C GLU A 178 9.58 15.58 6.99
N GLU A 179 9.72 14.26 7.16
CA GLU A 179 10.67 13.48 6.39
C GLU A 179 10.28 13.38 4.91
N ALA A 180 8.98 13.22 4.61
CA ALA A 180 8.49 13.23 3.24
C ALA A 180 8.77 14.56 2.52
N ASP A 181 8.56 15.69 3.20
CA ASP A 181 8.90 17.03 2.69
C ASP A 181 10.41 17.16 2.45
N ARG A 182 11.23 16.73 3.41
CA ARG A 182 12.70 16.72 3.28
C ARG A 182 13.18 15.89 2.08
N LEU A 183 12.55 14.74 1.85
CA LEU A 183 12.86 13.83 0.74
C LEU A 183 12.29 14.30 -0.60
N GLY A 184 11.28 15.17 -0.59
CA GLY A 184 10.51 15.54 -1.77
C GLY A 184 9.70 14.38 -2.35
N CYS A 185 9.21 13.46 -1.51
CA CYS A 185 8.45 12.28 -1.92
C CYS A 185 6.95 12.39 -1.59
N ALA A 186 6.13 11.56 -2.22
CA ALA A 186 4.68 11.55 -2.00
C ALA A 186 4.28 10.69 -0.78
N ILE A 187 3.17 11.06 -0.14
CA ILE A 187 2.45 10.23 0.83
C ILE A 187 1.04 10.00 0.31
N GLY A 188 0.74 8.76 -0.09
CA GLY A 188 -0.57 8.36 -0.62
C GLY A 188 -1.47 7.78 0.46
N ILE A 189 -2.58 8.43 0.79
CA ILE A 189 -3.57 7.88 1.73
C ILE A 189 -4.56 7.04 0.94
N HIS A 190 -4.47 5.73 1.08
CA HIS A 190 -5.14 4.78 0.20
C HIS A 190 -6.36 4.12 0.85
N GLY A 191 -7.40 3.89 0.05
CA GLY A 191 -8.56 3.09 0.45
C GLY A 191 -8.18 1.63 0.71
N GLY A 192 -8.96 0.94 1.53
CA GLY A 192 -8.74 -0.46 1.82
C GLY A 192 -9.73 -0.90 2.87
N VAL A 193 -9.26 -1.02 4.11
CA VAL A 193 -10.09 -1.43 5.25
C VAL A 193 -11.18 -0.41 5.60
N HIS A 194 -12.39 -0.87 5.95
CA HIS A 194 -13.54 -0.06 6.37
C HIS A 194 -14.02 -0.33 7.80
N ASP A 195 -13.25 -1.08 8.60
CA ASP A 195 -13.58 -1.33 10.00
C ASP A 195 -13.91 -0.02 10.75
N HIS A 196 -14.89 -0.12 11.65
CA HIS A 196 -15.31 0.97 12.55
C HIS A 196 -15.92 2.20 11.84
N MET A 197 -16.36 2.05 10.59
CA MET A 197 -17.09 3.09 9.85
C MET A 197 -18.62 3.01 9.99
N GLY A 198 -19.13 2.04 10.75
CA GLY A 198 -20.58 1.81 10.89
C GLY A 198 -21.23 1.23 9.62
N LEU A 199 -20.45 0.52 8.81
CA LEU A 199 -20.89 -0.12 7.58
C LEU A 199 -21.23 -1.61 7.77
N ASP A 200 -21.20 -2.11 9.02
CA ASP A 200 -21.29 -3.54 9.35
C ASP A 200 -22.62 -4.20 8.89
N ASP A 201 -23.69 -3.41 8.75
CA ASP A 201 -25.00 -3.88 8.26
C ASP A 201 -25.16 -3.79 6.72
N MET A 202 -24.13 -3.30 6.01
CA MET A 202 -24.16 -3.18 4.54
C MET A 202 -23.71 -4.47 3.86
N SER A 203 -24.56 -4.96 2.95
CA SER A 203 -24.29 -6.19 2.18
C SER A 203 -23.79 -5.94 0.75
N PRO A 204 -24.33 -4.96 -0.02
CA PRO A 204 -23.85 -4.72 -1.38
C PRO A 204 -22.42 -4.18 -1.40
N TYR A 205 -21.48 -4.97 -1.92
CA TYR A 205 -20.05 -4.62 -1.99
C TYR A 205 -19.76 -3.27 -2.63
N ALA A 206 -20.45 -2.99 -3.73
CA ALA A 206 -20.28 -1.73 -4.44
C ALA A 206 -20.61 -0.54 -3.54
N ALA A 207 -21.63 -0.66 -2.68
CA ALA A 207 -21.99 0.40 -1.73
C ALA A 207 -20.97 0.50 -0.57
N VAL A 208 -20.54 -0.65 -0.03
CA VAL A 208 -19.47 -0.72 0.99
C VAL A 208 -18.23 0.03 0.51
N ASN A 209 -17.73 -0.28 -0.69
CA ASN A 209 -16.52 0.36 -1.23
C ASN A 209 -16.76 1.82 -1.62
N ALA A 210 -17.90 2.14 -2.24
CA ALA A 210 -18.23 3.49 -2.67
C ALA A 210 -18.38 4.47 -1.49
N LEU A 211 -18.71 3.98 -0.30
CA LEU A 211 -18.79 4.79 0.92
C LEU A 211 -17.51 4.70 1.76
N GLY A 212 -16.99 3.50 1.98
CA GLY A 212 -15.87 3.25 2.89
C GLY A 212 -14.57 3.92 2.47
N HIS A 213 -14.18 3.80 1.20
CA HIS A 213 -12.95 4.44 0.69
C HIS A 213 -12.96 5.97 0.86
N PRO A 214 -13.94 6.72 0.32
CA PRO A 214 -13.95 8.16 0.48
C PRO A 214 -14.18 8.59 1.93
N PHE A 215 -14.92 7.83 2.74
CA PHE A 215 -15.14 8.20 4.14
C PHE A 215 -13.85 8.21 4.96
N GLY A 216 -13.02 7.17 4.84
CA GLY A 216 -11.69 7.16 5.46
C GLY A 216 -10.81 8.32 4.97
N GLN A 217 -10.84 8.61 3.67
CA GLN A 217 -10.10 9.75 3.10
C GLN A 217 -10.59 11.10 3.64
N MET A 218 -11.91 11.30 3.78
CA MET A 218 -12.49 12.52 4.36
C MET A 218 -12.07 12.73 5.81
N VAL A 219 -12.07 11.66 6.63
CA VAL A 219 -11.60 11.73 8.02
C VAL A 219 -10.13 12.17 8.08
N ASN A 220 -9.27 11.58 7.25
CA ASN A 220 -7.86 11.94 7.24
C ASN A 220 -7.62 13.35 6.70
N PHE A 221 -8.31 13.73 5.62
CA PHE A 221 -8.21 15.07 5.07
C PHE A 221 -8.61 16.12 6.11
N ALA A 222 -9.73 15.91 6.81
CA ALA A 222 -10.17 16.81 7.87
C ALA A 222 -9.14 16.89 9.00
N GLY A 223 -8.63 15.76 9.49
CA GLY A 223 -7.67 15.75 10.59
C GLY A 223 -6.27 16.30 10.23
N ILE A 224 -5.87 16.26 8.96
CA ILE A 224 -4.59 16.84 8.50
C ILE A 224 -4.70 18.36 8.36
N VAL A 225 -5.86 18.86 7.93
CA VAL A 225 -6.06 20.29 7.65
C VAL A 225 -6.48 21.10 8.89
N PHE A 226 -7.21 20.50 9.83
CA PHE A 226 -7.83 21.17 10.99
C PHE A 226 -7.45 20.52 12.32
#